data_AF-U2ZPT5-F1
#
_entry.id   AF-U2ZPT5-F1
#
_cell.length_a   1.000
_cell.length_b   1.000
_cell.length_c   1.000
_cell.angle_alpha   90.00
_cell.angle_beta   90.00
_cell.angle_gamma   90.00
#
_symmetry.space_group_name_H-M   'P 1'
#
loop_
_entity.id
_entity.type
_entity.pdbx_description
1 polymer ?
#
loop_
_entity_poly.entity_id
_entity_poly.type
_entity_poly.pdbx_seq_one_letter_code
_entity_poly.pdbx_strand_id
1 'polypeptide(L)'
;MPDSGAAKARVAALISGSGTNMAALLYASRQPDCPYEIVLVASNDPSAGGLRLAKAEGVPTFALSHKGMERAAHDKAMDAAIRASGAEYVALAGYMRILTPDFVAGWADRMVNIHPSLLPKYRGLHTHERAIEAGDSHGGCTVHLVTADLDDGPILGQSPVAILPDDTAASLAARVLIAEHQLYSRCLAALVSRECDPAWLTQQVREQAMALPEADEVVSHGMPCFGIVGGKKFAYVSSDHHGDGKVALLVKISGADEQAMLIERDAARYYRPAYFGDGWIAIRLDLGDTDWSAIGDWLTRSWRAVAPKKLTALMDAADAF
;
A
#
# COMPACT_ATOMS: atom_id res chain seq x y z
N MET A 1 -16.10 -5.11 20.53
CA MET A 1 -15.01 -5.44 19.59
C MET A 1 -13.78 -5.66 20.45
N PRO A 2 -13.05 -6.78 20.32
CA PRO A 2 -11.77 -6.90 21.00
C PRO A 2 -10.85 -5.81 20.47
N ASP A 3 -10.18 -5.13 21.39
CA ASP A 3 -9.04 -4.27 21.12
C ASP A 3 -8.03 -5.09 20.31
N SER A 4 -7.92 -4.84 19.00
CA SER A 4 -6.93 -5.51 18.17
C SER A 4 -5.58 -4.97 18.62
N GLY A 5 -4.93 -5.66 19.57
CA GLY A 5 -3.63 -5.29 20.13
C GLY A 5 -2.47 -5.27 19.13
N ALA A 6 -2.74 -5.13 17.83
CA ALA A 6 -1.77 -4.75 16.82
C ALA A 6 -1.37 -3.29 17.04
N ALA A 7 -0.07 -3.02 17.09
CA ALA A 7 0.44 -1.67 17.18
C ALA A 7 0.00 -0.86 15.94
N LYS A 8 -0.42 0.39 16.17
CA LYS A 8 -0.75 1.31 15.07
C LYS A 8 0.52 1.62 14.28
N ALA A 9 0.39 1.65 12.95
CA ALA A 9 1.47 2.10 12.08
C ALA A 9 1.83 3.56 12.34
N ARG A 10 3.12 3.87 12.34
CA ARG A 10 3.63 5.19 12.74
C ARG A 10 3.82 6.08 11.52
N VAL A 11 3.08 7.18 11.42
CA VAL A 11 3.06 8.03 10.22
C VAL A 11 3.64 9.41 10.50
N ALA A 12 4.54 9.89 9.64
CA ALA A 12 4.95 11.29 9.60
C ALA A 12 4.16 12.04 8.51
N ALA A 13 3.52 13.16 8.87
CA ALA A 13 2.80 14.02 7.93
C ALA A 13 3.67 15.24 7.55
N LEU A 14 3.87 15.46 6.26
CA LEU A 14 4.62 16.59 5.72
C LEU A 14 3.67 17.65 5.17
N ILE A 15 3.89 18.91 5.55
CA ILE A 15 3.04 20.06 5.18
C ILE A 15 3.86 21.27 4.74
N SER A 16 3.27 22.16 3.95
CA SER A 16 3.85 23.50 3.65
C SER A 16 2.97 24.68 4.05
N GLY A 17 1.70 24.45 4.43
CA GLY A 17 0.71 25.52 4.57
C GLY A 17 -0.28 25.32 5.72
N SER A 18 -1.57 25.51 5.42
CA SER A 18 -2.67 25.44 6.41
C SER A 18 -2.78 24.08 7.11
N GLY A 19 -2.44 22.99 6.42
CA GLY A 19 -2.41 21.64 6.98
C GLY A 19 -3.78 21.00 7.16
N THR A 20 -4.79 21.35 6.36
CA THR A 20 -6.16 20.79 6.48
C THR A 20 -6.20 19.29 6.19
N ASN A 21 -5.47 18.80 5.18
CA ASN A 21 -5.29 17.37 4.93
C ASN A 21 -4.59 16.67 6.10
N MET A 22 -3.56 17.30 6.69
CA MET A 22 -2.88 16.77 7.88
C MET A 22 -3.85 16.68 9.06
N ALA A 23 -4.69 17.70 9.28
CA ALA A 23 -5.71 17.70 10.31
C ALA A 23 -6.70 16.54 10.12
N ALA A 24 -7.15 16.29 8.88
CA ALA A 24 -8.04 15.19 8.57
C ALA A 24 -7.42 13.83 8.91
N LEU A 25 -6.14 13.61 8.54
CA LEU A 25 -5.40 12.39 8.91
C LEU A 25 -5.24 12.28 10.44
N LEU A 26 -4.90 13.38 11.11
CA LEU A 26 -4.72 13.42 12.55
C LEU A 26 -6.02 13.05 13.28
N TYR A 27 -7.15 13.66 12.95
CA TYR A 27 -8.42 13.36 13.61
C TYR A 27 -8.92 11.95 13.28
N ALA A 28 -8.67 11.45 12.06
CA ALA A 28 -8.94 10.04 11.74
C ALA A 28 -8.10 9.09 12.60
N SER A 29 -6.82 9.39 12.83
CA SER A 29 -5.92 8.58 13.67
C SER A 29 -6.37 8.42 15.13
N ARG A 30 -7.22 9.33 15.61
CA ARG A 30 -7.80 9.29 16.96
C ARG A 30 -8.99 8.34 17.08
N GLN A 31 -9.52 7.83 15.97
CA GLN A 31 -10.58 6.82 16.03
C GLN A 31 -10.03 5.49 16.58
N PRO A 32 -10.82 4.74 17.37
CA PRO A 32 -10.37 3.50 18.00
C PRO A 32 -9.91 2.44 16.99
N ASP A 33 -10.59 2.37 15.85
CA ASP A 33 -10.35 1.40 14.77
C ASP A 33 -9.32 1.86 13.73
N CYS A 34 -8.75 3.07 13.88
CA CYS A 34 -7.77 3.57 12.93
C CYS A 34 -6.42 2.83 13.09
N PRO A 35 -5.88 2.21 12.03
CA PRO A 35 -4.67 1.39 12.09
C PRO A 35 -3.37 2.19 12.12
N TYR A 36 -3.42 3.52 12.15
CA TYR A 36 -2.24 4.38 12.23
C TYR A 36 -2.35 5.47 13.29
N GLU A 37 -1.20 6.00 13.67
CA GLU A 37 -1.04 7.22 14.47
C GLU A 37 -0.11 8.22 13.77
N ILE A 38 -0.36 9.52 13.98
CA ILE A 38 0.55 10.57 13.51
C ILE A 38 1.60 10.83 14.59
N VAL A 39 2.85 10.44 14.31
CA VAL A 39 3.98 10.55 15.27
C VAL A 39 4.82 11.80 15.06
N LEU A 40 4.70 12.43 13.90
CA LEU A 40 5.41 13.66 13.55
C LEU A 40 4.62 14.48 12.54
N VAL A 41 4.55 15.79 12.75
CA VAL A 41 4.19 16.74 11.68
C VAL A 41 5.42 17.56 11.33
N ALA A 42 5.91 17.40 10.10
CA ALA A 42 7.11 18.06 9.61
C ALA A 42 6.77 19.12 8.55
N SER A 43 7.51 20.23 8.52
CA SER A 43 7.31 21.26 7.50
C SER A 43 8.60 21.88 6.96
N ASN A 44 8.59 22.18 5.66
CA ASN A 44 9.60 22.98 4.99
C ASN A 44 9.39 24.50 5.20
N ASP A 45 8.31 24.91 5.87
CA ASP A 45 8.02 26.29 6.24
C ASP A 45 7.73 26.37 7.75
N PRO A 46 8.65 26.94 8.56
CA PRO A 46 8.43 27.12 10.00
C PRO A 46 7.21 27.95 10.38
N SER A 47 6.64 28.72 9.45
CA SER A 47 5.44 29.53 9.65
C SER A 47 4.13 28.80 9.28
N ALA A 48 4.21 27.58 8.74
CA ALA A 48 3.05 26.80 8.30
C ALA A 48 1.98 26.71 9.39
N GLY A 49 0.74 27.08 9.04
CA GLY A 49 -0.38 27.11 9.96
C GLY A 49 -0.65 25.75 10.63
N GLY A 50 -0.47 24.66 9.88
CA GLY A 50 -0.69 23.30 10.38
C GLY A 50 0.24 22.91 11.54
N LEU A 51 1.42 23.53 11.69
CA LEU A 51 2.32 23.27 12.81
C LEU A 51 1.71 23.71 14.15
N ARG A 52 0.96 24.81 14.16
CA ARG A 52 0.29 25.28 15.38
C ARG A 52 -0.81 24.31 15.81
N LEU A 53 -1.58 23.80 14.84
CA LEU A 53 -2.60 22.79 15.09
C LEU A 53 -1.97 21.51 15.67
N ALA A 54 -0.94 20.98 15.02
CA ALA A 54 -0.26 19.76 15.48
C ALA A 54 0.24 19.89 16.93
N LYS A 55 0.85 21.03 17.29
CA LYS A 55 1.29 21.31 18.66
C LYS A 55 0.12 21.38 19.65
N ALA A 56 -0.98 22.02 19.27
CA ALA A 56 -2.18 22.12 20.11
C ALA A 56 -2.81 20.73 20.38
N GLU A 57 -2.70 19.82 19.41
CA GLU A 57 -3.16 18.43 19.49
C GLU A 57 -2.12 17.47 20.12
N GLY A 58 -1.01 18.01 20.66
CA GLY A 58 0.03 17.24 21.35
C GLY A 58 0.92 16.39 20.44
N VAL A 59 0.94 16.65 19.13
CA VAL A 59 1.77 15.91 18.17
C VAL A 59 3.15 16.57 18.06
N PRO A 60 4.26 15.79 18.13
CA PRO A 60 5.60 16.31 17.88
C PRO A 60 5.70 17.00 16.53
N THR A 61 6.44 18.12 16.47
CA THR A 61 6.64 18.87 15.22
C THR A 61 8.11 19.10 14.93
N PHE A 62 8.47 19.03 13.66
CA PHE A 62 9.77 19.47 13.14
C PHE A 62 9.55 20.51 12.05
N ALA A 63 10.33 21.58 12.04
CA ALA A 63 10.25 22.56 10.95
C ALA A 63 11.62 23.09 10.59
N LEU A 64 11.92 23.08 9.30
CA LEU A 64 13.17 23.58 8.75
C LEU A 64 12.89 24.33 7.45
N SER A 65 13.23 25.62 7.41
CA SER A 65 13.05 26.41 6.20
C SER A 65 13.92 25.87 5.08
N HIS A 66 13.30 25.59 3.93
CA HIS A 66 14.02 25.18 2.73
C HIS A 66 14.68 26.35 1.97
N LYS A 67 14.41 27.61 2.36
CA LYS A 67 14.92 28.79 1.68
C LYS A 67 16.43 28.90 1.87
N GLY A 68 17.16 29.05 0.77
CA GLY A 68 18.63 29.13 0.79
C GLY A 68 19.34 27.81 1.07
N MET A 69 18.61 26.68 1.08
CA MET A 69 19.20 25.35 1.24
C MET A 69 19.18 24.57 -0.06
N GLU A 70 20.28 23.87 -0.33
CA GLU A 70 20.32 22.84 -1.36
C GLU A 70 19.28 21.76 -1.09
N ARG A 71 18.68 21.24 -2.16
CA ARG A 71 17.56 20.29 -2.06
C ARG A 71 17.94 19.04 -1.28
N ALA A 72 19.03 18.40 -1.66
CA ALA A 72 19.52 17.20 -0.98
C ALA A 72 19.85 17.43 0.51
N ALA A 73 20.37 18.61 0.86
CA ALA A 73 20.69 18.94 2.25
C ALA A 73 19.42 19.11 3.09
N HIS A 74 18.38 19.75 2.54
CA HIS A 74 17.09 19.90 3.20
C HIS A 74 16.38 18.55 3.35
N ASP A 75 16.30 17.77 2.28
CA ASP A 75 15.67 16.44 2.28
C ASP A 75 16.34 15.50 3.30
N LYS A 76 17.68 15.51 3.40
CA LYS A 76 18.42 14.73 4.41
C LYS A 76 18.06 15.13 5.84
N ALA A 77 17.90 16.42 6.11
CA ALA A 77 17.52 16.90 7.43
C ALA A 77 16.07 16.53 7.79
N MET A 78 15.16 16.62 6.81
CA MET A 78 13.77 16.17 6.96
C MET A 78 13.70 14.66 7.21
N ASP A 79 14.42 13.85 6.42
CA ASP A 79 14.49 12.39 6.56
C ASP A 79 15.01 11.98 7.95
N ALA A 80 16.08 12.63 8.43
CA ALA A 80 16.61 12.38 9.75
C ALA A 80 15.57 12.62 10.86
N ALA A 81 14.79 13.70 10.77
CA ALA A 81 13.72 13.99 11.73
C ALA A 81 12.58 12.95 11.65
N ILE A 82 12.18 12.55 10.44
CA ILE A 82 11.17 11.51 10.22
C ILE A 82 11.62 10.18 10.84
N ARG A 83 12.84 9.73 10.55
CA ARG A 83 13.38 8.49 11.11
C ARG A 83 13.54 8.54 12.63
N ALA A 84 13.99 9.68 13.17
CA ALA A 84 14.12 9.86 14.62
C ALA A 84 12.77 9.80 15.36
N SER A 85 11.66 10.15 14.69
CA SER A 85 10.31 9.97 15.25
C SER A 85 9.88 8.48 15.30
N GLY A 86 10.58 7.62 14.54
CA GLY A 86 10.27 6.21 14.33
C GLY A 86 9.05 6.01 13.44
N ALA A 87 8.81 6.93 12.50
CA ALA A 87 7.80 6.76 11.46
C ALA A 87 8.19 5.63 10.51
N GLU A 88 7.19 4.87 10.08
CA GLU A 88 7.26 3.78 9.11
C GLU A 88 6.71 4.23 7.75
N TYR A 89 5.80 5.22 7.76
CA TYR A 89 5.16 5.80 6.58
C TYR A 89 5.26 7.32 6.55
N VAL A 90 5.20 7.88 5.35
CA VAL A 90 5.21 9.33 5.11
C VAL A 90 3.96 9.75 4.32
N ALA A 91 3.21 10.70 4.84
CA ALA A 91 2.04 11.28 4.17
C ALA A 91 2.31 12.74 3.76
N LEU A 92 2.31 13.01 2.45
CA LEU A 92 2.42 14.36 1.89
C LEU A 92 1.05 15.05 1.92
N ALA A 93 0.81 15.85 2.96
CA ALA A 93 -0.45 16.55 3.20
C ALA A 93 -0.36 18.03 2.78
N GLY A 94 -0.23 18.26 1.47
CA GLY A 94 -0.01 19.59 0.91
C GLY A 94 1.43 20.07 1.07
N TYR A 95 2.38 19.16 0.82
CA TYR A 95 3.81 19.47 0.81
C TYR A 95 4.21 20.00 -0.58
N MET A 96 4.57 21.29 -0.65
CA MET A 96 4.74 22.05 -1.90
C MET A 96 6.19 22.08 -2.40
N ARG A 97 7.02 21.10 -2.02
CA ARG A 97 8.42 21.01 -2.45
C ARG A 97 8.66 19.67 -3.12
N ILE A 98 9.25 19.73 -4.32
CA ILE A 98 9.70 18.55 -5.05
C ILE A 98 10.81 17.86 -4.24
N LEU A 99 10.60 16.59 -3.93
CA LEU A 99 11.55 15.73 -3.23
C LEU A 99 12.60 15.17 -4.20
N THR A 100 13.79 14.88 -3.70
CA THR A 100 14.83 14.19 -4.47
C THR A 100 14.47 12.71 -4.71
N PRO A 101 14.92 12.11 -5.82
CA PRO A 101 14.73 10.67 -6.06
C PRO A 101 15.26 9.80 -4.92
N ASP A 102 16.41 10.13 -4.33
CA ASP A 102 16.99 9.39 -3.21
C ASP A 102 16.09 9.40 -1.98
N PHE A 103 15.48 10.56 -1.67
CA PHE A 103 14.53 10.66 -0.56
C PHE A 103 13.30 9.79 -0.83
N VAL A 104 12.74 9.85 -2.04
CA VAL A 104 11.57 9.04 -2.41
C VAL A 104 11.89 7.54 -2.37
N ALA A 105 13.04 7.12 -2.91
CA ALA A 105 13.48 5.72 -2.91
C ALA A 105 13.63 5.16 -1.48
N GLY A 106 14.12 5.97 -0.53
CA GLY A 106 14.23 5.57 0.88
C GLY A 106 12.89 5.30 1.59
N TRP A 107 11.78 5.69 0.97
CA TRP A 107 10.41 5.52 1.43
C TRP A 107 9.51 4.86 0.38
N ALA A 108 10.10 4.12 -0.57
CA ALA A 108 9.36 3.37 -1.58
C ALA A 108 8.25 2.53 -0.94
N ASP A 109 7.07 2.53 -1.58
CA ASP A 109 5.84 1.85 -1.14
C ASP A 109 5.27 2.30 0.22
N ARG A 110 5.88 3.28 0.88
CA ARG A 110 5.50 3.80 2.20
C ARG A 110 5.30 5.32 2.23
N MET A 111 5.45 5.97 1.08
CA MET A 111 5.18 7.40 0.91
C MET A 111 3.92 7.60 0.07
N VAL A 112 2.96 8.37 0.59
CA VAL A 112 1.67 8.60 -0.04
C VAL A 112 1.39 10.09 -0.19
N ASN A 113 0.83 10.49 -1.33
CA ASN A 113 0.42 11.86 -1.61
C ASN A 113 -1.05 11.93 -1.98
N ILE A 114 -1.68 13.07 -1.70
CA ILE A 114 -2.97 13.43 -2.25
C ILE A 114 -2.82 14.57 -3.26
N HIS A 115 -3.38 14.38 -4.44
CA HIS A 115 -3.32 15.32 -5.55
C HIS A 115 -4.73 15.79 -5.94
N PRO A 116 -4.99 17.11 -6.07
CA PRO A 116 -6.31 17.69 -6.36
C PRO A 116 -6.75 17.53 -7.82
N SER A 117 -6.57 16.34 -8.40
CA SER A 117 -7.06 15.97 -9.73
C SER A 117 -7.39 14.49 -9.81
N LEU A 118 -8.18 14.09 -10.81
CA LEU A 118 -8.35 12.70 -11.24
C LEU A 118 -7.17 12.31 -12.15
N LEU A 119 -6.05 11.90 -11.55
CA LEU A 119 -4.87 11.42 -12.29
C LEU A 119 -5.26 10.31 -13.28
N PRO A 120 -4.66 10.28 -14.49
CA PRO A 120 -3.48 11.04 -14.91
C PRO A 120 -3.75 12.49 -15.37
N LYS A 121 -4.99 12.99 -15.31
CA LYS A 121 -5.30 14.38 -15.70
C LYS A 121 -4.63 15.39 -14.77
N TYR A 122 -4.23 16.53 -15.34
CA TYR A 122 -3.77 17.73 -14.62
C TYR A 122 -2.74 17.47 -13.50
N ARG A 123 -1.57 16.93 -13.84
CA ARG A 123 -0.41 16.90 -12.91
C ARG A 123 0.06 18.31 -12.57
N GLY A 124 0.66 18.48 -11.39
CA GLY A 124 1.17 19.76 -10.92
C GLY A 124 0.07 20.75 -10.50
N LEU A 125 0.30 22.05 -10.73
CA LEU A 125 -0.52 23.12 -10.13
C LEU A 125 -1.77 23.45 -10.96
N HIS A 126 -2.67 24.26 -10.36
CA HIS A 126 -3.85 24.86 -11.01
C HIS A 126 -4.83 23.83 -11.58
N THR A 127 -4.97 22.68 -10.93
CA THR A 127 -5.75 21.54 -11.43
C THR A 127 -7.23 21.87 -11.63
N HIS A 128 -7.83 22.63 -10.71
CA HIS A 128 -9.24 23.02 -10.77
C HIS A 128 -9.53 23.98 -11.92
N GLU A 129 -8.68 24.99 -12.12
CA GLU A 129 -8.78 25.96 -13.22
C GLU A 129 -8.72 25.21 -14.56
N ARG A 130 -7.71 24.35 -14.72
CA ARG A 130 -7.50 23.56 -15.94
C ARG A 130 -8.67 22.61 -16.23
N ALA A 131 -9.26 21.99 -15.21
CA ALA A 131 -10.42 21.12 -15.38
C ALA A 131 -11.66 21.90 -15.88
N ILE A 132 -11.91 23.08 -15.31
CA ILE A 132 -13.03 23.95 -15.72
C ILE A 132 -12.79 24.47 -17.14
N GLU A 133 -11.60 24.97 -17.45
CA GLU A 133 -11.24 25.50 -18.77
C GLU A 133 -11.34 24.43 -19.88
N ALA A 134 -11.02 23.17 -19.55
CA ALA A 134 -11.16 22.04 -20.46
C ALA A 134 -12.62 21.59 -20.68
N GLY A 135 -13.57 22.15 -19.92
CA GLY A 135 -14.98 21.76 -19.98
C GLY A 135 -15.26 20.36 -19.42
N ASP A 136 -14.43 19.87 -18.49
CA ASP A 136 -14.67 18.59 -17.83
C ASP A 136 -15.96 18.63 -17.01
N SER A 137 -16.70 17.52 -16.97
CA SER A 137 -17.88 17.39 -16.10
C SER A 137 -17.51 17.13 -14.64
N HIS A 138 -16.29 16.68 -14.38
CA HIS A 138 -15.80 16.30 -13.05
C HIS A 138 -14.34 16.72 -12.86
N GLY A 139 -14.06 17.35 -11.72
CA GLY A 139 -12.75 17.36 -11.11
C GLY A 139 -12.65 16.22 -10.10
N GLY A 140 -11.76 16.36 -9.12
CA GLY A 140 -11.66 15.40 -8.03
C GLY A 140 -10.28 15.39 -7.40
N CYS A 141 -10.01 14.33 -6.65
CA CYS A 141 -8.70 14.09 -6.05
C CYS A 141 -8.27 12.63 -6.22
N THR A 142 -6.97 12.42 -6.16
CA THR A 142 -6.32 11.10 -6.23
C THR A 142 -5.37 10.94 -5.06
N VAL A 143 -5.45 9.81 -4.37
CA VAL A 143 -4.42 9.37 -3.44
C VAL A 143 -3.55 8.34 -4.16
N HIS A 144 -2.24 8.52 -4.14
CA HIS A 144 -1.31 7.65 -4.83
C HIS A 144 -0.01 7.47 -4.04
N LEU A 145 0.67 6.36 -4.29
CA LEU A 145 2.06 6.19 -3.83
C LEU A 145 2.96 7.18 -4.54
N VAL A 146 3.97 7.69 -3.84
CA VAL A 146 4.93 8.63 -4.42
C VAL A 146 6.04 7.85 -5.11
N THR A 147 6.31 8.19 -6.36
CA THR A 147 7.45 7.73 -7.15
C THR A 147 8.38 8.92 -7.45
N ALA A 148 9.54 8.66 -8.05
CA ALA A 148 10.46 9.72 -8.43
C ALA A 148 9.86 10.65 -9.50
N ASP A 149 8.96 10.11 -10.33
CA ASP A 149 8.21 10.87 -11.33
C ASP A 149 7.01 11.59 -10.70
N LEU A 150 6.81 12.84 -11.11
CA LEU A 150 5.78 13.70 -10.54
C LEU A 150 4.37 13.14 -10.81
N ASP A 151 3.61 12.95 -9.73
CA ASP A 151 2.20 12.52 -9.73
C ASP A 151 1.93 11.29 -10.63
N ASP A 152 2.86 10.33 -10.63
CA ASP A 152 2.84 9.17 -11.54
C ASP A 152 2.77 7.81 -10.84
N GLY A 153 2.82 7.79 -9.51
CA GLY A 153 2.84 6.51 -8.79
C GLY A 153 1.49 5.78 -8.77
N PRO A 154 1.50 4.51 -8.32
CA PRO A 154 0.30 3.68 -8.24
C PRO A 154 -0.85 4.36 -7.50
N ILE A 155 -2.03 4.39 -8.12
CA ILE A 155 -3.24 4.97 -7.56
C ILE A 155 -3.78 4.06 -6.46
N LEU A 156 -3.98 4.61 -5.27
CA LEU A 156 -4.61 3.94 -4.13
C LEU A 156 -6.12 4.21 -4.07
N GLY A 157 -6.56 5.34 -4.63
CA GLY A 157 -7.98 5.68 -4.72
C GLY A 157 -8.22 7.03 -5.37
N GLN A 158 -9.44 7.23 -5.86
CA GLN A 158 -9.89 8.48 -6.46
C GLN A 158 -11.29 8.84 -5.97
N SER A 159 -11.58 10.13 -5.93
CA SER A 159 -12.92 10.63 -5.65
C SER A 159 -13.29 11.71 -6.66
N PRO A 160 -14.21 11.42 -7.61
CA PRO A 160 -14.70 12.41 -8.56
C PRO A 160 -15.63 13.41 -7.86
N VAL A 161 -15.52 14.67 -8.25
CA VAL A 161 -16.37 15.76 -7.75
C VAL A 161 -16.95 16.47 -8.96
N ALA A 162 -18.28 16.53 -9.03
CA ALA A 162 -18.98 17.20 -10.13
C ALA A 162 -18.56 18.67 -10.21
N ILE A 163 -18.35 19.14 -11.45
CA ILE A 163 -18.21 20.55 -11.77
C ILE A 163 -19.61 21.06 -12.10
N LEU A 164 -20.08 22.03 -11.32
CA LEU A 164 -21.40 22.63 -11.45
C LEU A 164 -21.35 23.82 -12.41
N PRO A 165 -22.50 24.20 -13.00
CA PRO A 165 -22.62 25.48 -13.70
C PRO A 165 -22.12 26.62 -12.80
N ASP A 166 -21.38 27.55 -13.39
CA ASP A 166 -20.84 28.75 -12.75
C ASP A 166 -19.78 28.50 -11.65
N ASP A 167 -19.23 27.28 -11.57
CA ASP A 167 -18.09 27.05 -10.68
C ASP A 167 -16.90 27.95 -11.03
N THR A 168 -16.30 28.46 -9.96
CA THR A 168 -14.96 29.02 -10.00
C THR A 168 -13.97 27.95 -9.54
N ALA A 169 -12.68 28.14 -9.81
CA ALA A 169 -11.65 27.27 -9.27
C ALA A 169 -11.70 27.18 -7.74
N ALA A 170 -12.05 28.28 -7.05
CA ALA A 170 -12.18 28.31 -5.60
C ALA A 170 -13.39 27.50 -5.09
N SER A 171 -14.55 27.59 -5.73
CA SER A 171 -15.74 26.80 -5.34
C SER A 171 -15.53 25.31 -5.60
N LEU A 172 -14.89 24.95 -6.71
CA LEU A 172 -14.51 23.58 -7.00
C LEU A 172 -13.46 23.07 -5.99
N ALA A 173 -12.41 23.85 -5.71
CA ALA A 173 -11.38 23.50 -4.73
C ALA A 173 -11.99 23.23 -3.34
N ALA A 174 -12.92 24.05 -2.89
CA ALA A 174 -13.58 23.87 -1.60
C ALA A 174 -14.37 22.54 -1.53
N ARG A 175 -15.05 22.15 -2.61
CA ARG A 175 -15.74 20.84 -2.68
C ARG A 175 -14.76 19.68 -2.79
N VAL A 176 -13.71 19.80 -3.60
CA VAL A 176 -12.67 18.77 -3.73
C VAL A 176 -11.95 18.55 -2.41
N LEU A 177 -11.67 19.59 -1.64
CA LEU A 177 -11.02 19.49 -0.34
C LEU A 177 -11.81 18.61 0.66
N ILE A 178 -13.15 18.64 0.60
CA ILE A 178 -13.98 17.74 1.41
C ILE A 178 -13.77 16.28 0.98
N ALA A 179 -13.72 16.02 -0.32
CA ALA A 179 -13.45 14.69 -0.86
C ALA A 179 -12.03 14.22 -0.49
N GLU A 180 -11.05 15.13 -0.51
CA GLU A 180 -9.67 14.86 -0.11
C GLU A 180 -9.57 14.35 1.33
N HIS A 181 -10.17 15.07 2.28
CA HIS A 181 -10.14 14.69 3.70
C HIS A 181 -10.69 13.26 3.94
N GLN A 182 -11.72 12.89 3.19
CA GLN A 182 -12.37 11.58 3.29
C GLN A 182 -11.58 10.48 2.60
N LEU A 183 -11.05 10.75 1.40
CA LEU A 183 -10.32 9.78 0.61
C LEU A 183 -8.95 9.49 1.26
N TYR A 184 -8.24 10.52 1.70
CA TYR A 184 -6.86 10.39 2.14
C TYR A 184 -6.74 9.49 3.38
N SER A 185 -7.57 9.74 4.39
CA SER A 185 -7.56 8.96 5.64
C SER A 185 -7.88 7.48 5.40
N ARG A 186 -8.83 7.15 4.51
CA ARG A 186 -9.18 5.78 4.16
C ARG A 186 -8.08 5.08 3.37
N CYS A 187 -7.53 5.75 2.36
CA CYS A 187 -6.44 5.17 1.55
C CYS A 187 -5.18 4.95 2.39
N LEU A 188 -4.84 5.87 3.30
CA LEU A 188 -3.74 5.67 4.24
C LEU A 188 -4.01 4.49 5.18
N ALA A 189 -5.22 4.38 5.74
CA ALA A 189 -5.59 3.25 6.60
C ALA A 189 -5.43 1.91 5.87
N ALA A 190 -5.97 1.80 4.65
CA ALA A 190 -5.82 0.61 3.82
C ALA A 190 -4.35 0.31 3.48
N LEU A 191 -3.55 1.34 3.16
CA LEU A 191 -2.14 1.18 2.83
C LEU A 191 -1.35 0.59 4.00
N VAL A 192 -1.53 1.13 5.22
CA VAL A 192 -0.75 0.68 6.38
C VAL A 192 -1.17 -0.68 6.91
N SER A 193 -2.39 -1.14 6.61
CA SER A 193 -2.91 -2.44 7.05
C SER A 193 -2.90 -3.51 5.96
N ARG A 194 -2.50 -3.18 4.72
CA ARG A 194 -2.63 -4.07 3.56
C ARG A 194 -1.92 -5.41 3.73
N GLU A 195 -0.80 -5.42 4.47
CA GLU A 195 0.00 -6.63 4.69
C GLU A 195 -0.69 -7.66 5.61
N CYS A 196 -1.82 -7.28 6.20
CA CYS A 196 -2.71 -8.18 6.93
C CYS A 196 -4.11 -8.25 6.28
N ASP A 197 -4.35 -7.52 5.18
CA ASP A 197 -5.64 -7.49 4.49
C ASP A 197 -5.77 -8.73 3.58
N PRO A 198 -6.76 -9.62 3.81
CA PRO A 198 -6.90 -10.83 3.03
C PRO A 198 -7.09 -10.60 1.53
N ALA A 199 -7.81 -9.54 1.14
CA ALA A 199 -8.05 -9.24 -0.27
C ALA A 199 -6.78 -8.76 -0.96
N TRP A 200 -5.99 -7.92 -0.31
CA TRP A 200 -4.69 -7.47 -0.83
C TRP A 200 -3.71 -8.64 -0.94
N LEU A 201 -3.57 -9.45 0.12
CA LEU A 201 -2.69 -10.63 0.13
C LEU A 201 -3.08 -11.63 -0.96
N THR A 202 -4.37 -11.89 -1.14
CA THR A 202 -4.88 -12.74 -2.21
C THR A 202 -4.53 -12.19 -3.58
N GLN A 203 -4.65 -10.87 -3.77
CA GLN A 203 -4.34 -10.22 -5.03
C GLN A 203 -2.84 -10.34 -5.38
N GLN A 204 -1.96 -10.18 -4.40
CA GLN A 204 -0.51 -10.38 -4.61
C GLN A 204 -0.17 -11.82 -5.02
N VAL A 205 -0.78 -12.82 -4.36
CA VAL A 205 -0.63 -14.22 -4.78
C VAL A 205 -1.18 -14.44 -6.19
N ARG A 206 -2.34 -13.87 -6.51
CA ARG A 206 -2.97 -13.98 -7.83
C ARG A 206 -2.06 -13.44 -8.92
N GLU A 207 -1.47 -12.26 -8.73
CA GLU A 207 -0.56 -11.65 -9.70
C GLU A 207 0.63 -12.56 -10.02
N GLN A 208 1.26 -13.14 -8.99
CA GLN A 208 2.39 -14.05 -9.18
C GLN A 208 1.97 -15.40 -9.77
N ALA A 209 0.88 -15.98 -9.28
CA ALA A 209 0.40 -17.29 -9.74
C ALA A 209 -0.07 -17.25 -11.20
N MET A 210 -0.76 -16.18 -11.61
CA MET A 210 -1.28 -16.02 -12.97
C MET A 210 -0.21 -15.62 -13.99
N ALA A 211 0.98 -15.21 -13.54
CA ALA A 211 2.14 -15.02 -14.40
C ALA A 211 2.78 -16.34 -14.87
N LEU A 212 2.46 -17.47 -14.21
CA LEU A 212 2.99 -18.78 -14.57
C LEU A 212 2.34 -19.32 -15.87
N PRO A 213 3.08 -20.10 -16.68
CA PRO A 213 2.58 -20.57 -17.96
C PRO A 213 1.32 -21.43 -17.82
N GLU A 214 0.31 -21.11 -18.65
CA GLU A 214 -1.00 -21.78 -18.68
C GLU A 214 -1.69 -21.85 -17.30
N ALA A 215 -1.47 -20.86 -16.43
CA ALA A 215 -2.18 -20.76 -15.16
C ALA A 215 -3.67 -20.39 -15.36
N ASP A 216 -4.54 -21.01 -14.56
CA ASP A 216 -5.95 -20.68 -14.39
C ASP A 216 -6.25 -20.31 -12.94
N GLU A 217 -7.32 -19.53 -12.74
CA GLU A 217 -7.93 -19.30 -11.43
C GLU A 217 -9.39 -19.79 -11.47
N VAL A 218 -9.76 -20.55 -10.45
CA VAL A 218 -11.16 -20.92 -10.17
C VAL A 218 -11.43 -20.73 -8.68
N VAL A 219 -12.70 -20.65 -8.30
CA VAL A 219 -13.08 -20.74 -6.88
C VAL A 219 -13.35 -22.20 -6.54
N SER A 220 -12.69 -22.73 -5.51
CA SER A 220 -12.89 -24.09 -5.02
C SER A 220 -13.07 -24.07 -3.52
N HIS A 221 -14.19 -24.60 -3.03
CA HIS A 221 -14.52 -24.62 -1.59
C HIS A 221 -14.46 -23.23 -0.93
N GLY A 222 -14.83 -22.18 -1.68
CA GLY A 222 -14.80 -20.79 -1.20
C GLY A 222 -13.41 -20.14 -1.23
N MET A 223 -12.37 -20.85 -1.66
CA MET A 223 -11.01 -20.33 -1.77
C MET A 223 -10.65 -20.03 -3.24
N PRO A 224 -9.94 -18.92 -3.51
CA PRO A 224 -9.18 -18.76 -4.75
C PRO A 224 -8.22 -19.94 -4.93
N CYS A 225 -8.30 -20.59 -6.08
CA CYS A 225 -7.59 -21.82 -6.40
C CYS A 225 -6.91 -21.67 -7.77
N PHE A 226 -5.60 -21.87 -7.80
CA PHE A 226 -4.77 -21.72 -9.00
C PHE A 226 -4.35 -23.08 -9.52
N GLY A 227 -4.50 -23.29 -10.82
CA GLY A 227 -4.13 -24.52 -11.49
C GLY A 227 -3.57 -24.30 -12.88
N ILE A 228 -3.24 -25.39 -13.56
CA ILE A 228 -2.93 -25.36 -14.99
C ILE A 228 -4.24 -25.54 -15.75
N VAL A 229 -4.44 -24.82 -16.85
CA VAL A 229 -5.64 -24.93 -17.69
C VAL A 229 -5.94 -26.39 -18.04
N GLY A 230 -7.11 -26.88 -17.62
CA GLY A 230 -7.53 -28.28 -17.81
C GLY A 230 -6.70 -29.33 -17.05
N GLY A 231 -5.79 -28.88 -16.18
CA GLY A 231 -4.82 -29.68 -15.46
C GLY A 231 -5.02 -29.69 -13.95
N LYS A 232 -3.93 -29.99 -13.23
CA LYS A 232 -3.93 -30.10 -11.77
C LYS A 232 -3.77 -28.73 -11.12
N LYS A 233 -4.36 -28.57 -9.95
CA LYS A 233 -4.20 -27.38 -9.10
C LYS A 233 -2.82 -27.37 -8.45
N PHE A 234 -2.22 -26.20 -8.29
CA PHE A 234 -0.91 -26.03 -7.65
C PHE A 234 -0.93 -25.06 -6.47
N ALA A 235 -1.92 -24.18 -6.35
CA ALA A 235 -2.00 -23.30 -5.19
C ALA A 235 -3.45 -22.99 -4.77
N TYR A 236 -3.62 -22.63 -3.50
CA TYR A 236 -4.86 -22.07 -2.96
C TYR A 236 -4.52 -20.89 -2.05
N VAL A 237 -5.42 -19.92 -1.95
CA VAL A 237 -5.36 -18.91 -0.88
C VAL A 237 -6.49 -19.18 0.09
N SER A 238 -6.13 -19.51 1.32
CA SER A 238 -7.05 -19.67 2.44
C SER A 238 -7.17 -18.35 3.17
N SER A 239 -8.39 -17.93 3.51
CA SER A 239 -8.66 -16.74 4.32
C SER A 239 -9.72 -17.08 5.36
N ASP A 240 -9.36 -17.04 6.64
CA ASP A 240 -10.21 -17.35 7.79
C ASP A 240 -10.96 -18.69 7.63
N HIS A 241 -10.26 -19.69 7.10
CA HIS A 241 -10.87 -20.96 6.77
C HIS A 241 -11.11 -21.76 8.05
N HIS A 242 -12.38 -22.01 8.36
CA HIS A 242 -12.86 -22.55 9.64
C HIS A 242 -12.75 -21.61 10.85
N GLY A 243 -12.68 -20.29 10.63
CA GLY A 243 -12.66 -19.33 11.73
C GLY A 243 -11.29 -19.27 12.45
N ASP A 244 -10.22 -19.64 11.75
CA ASP A 244 -8.87 -19.67 12.31
C ASP A 244 -8.17 -18.30 12.31
N GLY A 245 -8.77 -17.29 11.66
CA GLY A 245 -8.27 -15.93 11.55
C GLY A 245 -6.99 -15.79 10.70
N LYS A 246 -6.66 -16.77 9.86
CA LYS A 246 -5.40 -16.82 9.11
C LYS A 246 -5.61 -16.53 7.63
N VAL A 247 -4.69 -15.80 7.03
CA VAL A 247 -4.53 -15.76 5.57
C VAL A 247 -3.28 -16.54 5.18
N ALA A 248 -3.42 -17.54 4.32
CA ALA A 248 -2.31 -18.42 3.97
C ALA A 248 -2.32 -18.84 2.50
N LEU A 249 -1.12 -18.93 1.93
CA LEU A 249 -0.86 -19.62 0.67
C LEU A 249 -0.68 -21.11 0.94
N LEU A 250 -1.44 -21.96 0.25
CA LEU A 250 -1.28 -23.40 0.28
C LEU A 250 -0.60 -23.87 -1.02
N VAL A 251 0.55 -24.53 -0.90
CA VAL A 251 1.36 -25.00 -2.04
C VAL A 251 1.80 -26.44 -1.86
N LYS A 252 2.16 -27.10 -2.97
CA LYS A 252 2.70 -28.45 -2.97
C LYS A 252 4.15 -28.49 -2.52
N ILE A 253 4.48 -29.54 -1.79
CA ILE A 253 5.82 -29.90 -1.31
C ILE A 253 6.17 -31.33 -1.70
N SER A 254 7.42 -31.75 -1.43
CA SER A 254 7.92 -33.08 -1.79
C SER A 254 7.33 -34.22 -0.96
N GLY A 255 6.90 -33.96 0.28
CA GLY A 255 6.23 -34.94 1.13
C GLY A 255 6.30 -34.61 2.62
N ALA A 256 5.96 -35.60 3.45
CA ALA A 256 5.79 -35.46 4.90
C ALA A 256 7.06 -35.00 5.62
N ASP A 257 8.23 -35.50 5.23
CA ASP A 257 9.50 -35.15 5.87
C ASP A 257 9.82 -33.66 5.71
N GLU A 258 9.65 -33.12 4.50
CA GLU A 258 9.79 -31.69 4.25
C GLU A 258 8.73 -30.87 5.01
N GLN A 259 7.49 -31.36 5.05
CA GLN A 259 6.41 -30.69 5.80
C GLN A 259 6.80 -30.51 7.27
N ALA A 260 7.28 -31.59 7.91
CA ALA A 260 7.71 -31.58 9.30
C ALA A 260 8.89 -30.63 9.52
N MET A 261 9.90 -30.66 8.64
CA MET A 261 11.07 -29.78 8.72
C MET A 261 10.69 -28.29 8.62
N LEU A 262 9.78 -27.92 7.72
CA LEU A 262 9.33 -26.53 7.56
C LEU A 262 8.61 -26.03 8.81
N ILE A 263 7.72 -26.86 9.37
CA ILE A 263 6.95 -26.53 10.58
C ILE A 263 7.87 -26.45 11.80
N GLU A 264 8.83 -27.37 11.94
CA GLU A 264 9.82 -27.34 13.03
C GLU A 264 10.68 -26.07 12.97
N ARG A 265 11.08 -25.67 11.76
CA ARG A 265 11.88 -24.46 11.53
C ARG A 265 11.13 -23.18 11.92
N ASP A 266 9.86 -23.08 11.55
CA ASP A 266 9.03 -21.91 11.84
C ASP A 266 7.54 -22.28 11.89
N ALA A 267 7.08 -22.66 13.08
CA ALA A 267 5.69 -23.05 13.33
C ALA A 267 4.71 -21.87 13.30
N ALA A 268 5.20 -20.63 13.33
CA ALA A 268 4.35 -19.44 13.19
C ALA A 268 3.99 -19.20 11.73
N ARG A 269 4.94 -19.41 10.81
CA ARG A 269 4.75 -19.30 9.36
C ARG A 269 4.09 -20.51 8.73
N TYR A 270 4.56 -21.71 9.09
CA TYR A 270 4.21 -22.94 8.39
C TYR A 270 3.30 -23.82 9.22
N TYR A 271 2.27 -24.38 8.58
CA TYR A 271 1.40 -25.35 9.22
C TYR A 271 0.83 -26.35 8.21
N ARG A 272 0.35 -27.47 8.73
CA ARG A 272 -0.37 -28.47 7.94
C ARG A 272 -1.78 -27.95 7.62
N PRO A 273 -2.16 -27.77 6.34
CA PRO A 273 -3.50 -27.35 6.00
C PRO A 273 -4.52 -28.48 6.26
N ALA A 274 -5.66 -28.15 6.87
CA ALA A 274 -6.72 -29.12 7.17
C ALA A 274 -7.32 -29.69 5.88
N TYR A 275 -7.58 -31.00 5.83
CA TYR A 275 -8.11 -31.71 4.66
C TYR A 275 -7.18 -31.76 3.43
N PHE A 276 -5.96 -31.25 3.55
CA PHE A 276 -4.90 -31.45 2.59
C PHE A 276 -3.98 -32.59 3.07
N GLY A 277 -3.51 -33.42 2.12
CA GLY A 277 -2.57 -34.52 2.40
C GLY A 277 -1.15 -34.01 2.68
N ASP A 278 -0.23 -34.93 2.98
CA ASP A 278 1.16 -34.62 3.38
C ASP A 278 2.01 -33.98 2.26
N GLY A 279 1.48 -33.91 1.03
CA GLY A 279 2.11 -33.23 -0.10
C GLY A 279 1.82 -31.74 -0.20
N TRP A 280 1.26 -31.12 0.84
CA TRP A 280 0.91 -29.69 0.89
C TRP A 280 1.39 -29.00 2.15
N ILE A 281 1.74 -27.73 2.06
CA ILE A 281 2.04 -26.88 3.22
C ILE A 281 1.23 -25.58 3.13
N ALA A 282 0.79 -25.05 4.27
CA ALA A 282 0.24 -23.71 4.35
C ALA A 282 1.31 -22.74 4.87
N ILE A 283 1.41 -21.58 4.22
CA ILE A 283 2.37 -20.50 4.49
C ILE A 283 1.57 -19.26 4.85
N ARG A 284 1.65 -18.80 6.11
CA ARG A 284 0.99 -17.57 6.57
C ARG A 284 1.49 -16.35 5.80
N LEU A 285 0.56 -15.52 5.34
CA LEU A 285 0.81 -14.30 4.57
C LEU A 285 0.53 -13.01 5.36
N ASP A 286 -0.23 -13.13 6.43
CA ASP A 286 -0.80 -12.07 7.28
C ASP A 286 0.06 -11.75 8.53
N LEU A 287 1.34 -12.10 8.51
CA LEU A 287 2.26 -11.82 9.61
C LEU A 287 2.91 -10.43 9.52
N GLY A 288 2.68 -9.67 8.45
CA GLY A 288 3.21 -8.31 8.25
C GLY A 288 4.68 -8.26 7.80
N ASP A 289 5.24 -9.39 7.36
CA ASP A 289 6.65 -9.55 7.03
C ASP A 289 6.85 -10.52 5.84
N THR A 290 5.83 -10.64 4.98
CA THR A 290 5.82 -11.60 3.87
C THR A 290 6.89 -11.25 2.81
N ASP A 291 7.82 -12.17 2.59
CA ASP A 291 8.78 -12.11 1.49
C ASP A 291 8.13 -12.57 0.18
N TRP A 292 7.69 -11.62 -0.63
CA TRP A 292 7.03 -11.88 -1.90
C TRP A 292 7.92 -12.56 -2.95
N SER A 293 9.25 -12.43 -2.87
CA SER A 293 10.15 -13.18 -3.75
C SER A 293 10.11 -14.66 -3.39
N ALA A 294 10.22 -14.99 -2.10
CA ALA A 294 10.11 -16.36 -1.64
C ALA A 294 8.73 -16.98 -1.93
N ILE A 295 7.64 -16.18 -1.85
CA ILE A 295 6.31 -16.63 -2.27
C ILE A 295 6.27 -16.99 -3.77
N GLY A 296 6.91 -16.20 -4.62
CA GLY A 296 7.06 -16.50 -6.05
C GLY A 296 7.79 -17.82 -6.30
N ASP A 297 8.87 -18.09 -5.55
CA ASP A 297 9.61 -19.35 -5.62
C ASP A 297 8.73 -20.54 -5.20
N TRP A 298 7.94 -20.38 -4.13
CA TRP A 298 6.99 -21.39 -3.67
C TRP A 298 5.93 -21.72 -4.72
N LEU A 299 5.35 -20.69 -5.34
CA LEU A 299 4.36 -20.86 -6.42
C LEU A 299 4.97 -21.58 -7.62
N THR A 300 6.15 -21.14 -8.06
CA THR A 300 6.88 -21.73 -9.20
C THR A 300 7.21 -23.19 -8.94
N ARG A 301 7.72 -23.52 -7.75
CA ARG A 301 8.04 -24.88 -7.34
C ARG A 301 6.80 -25.77 -7.31
N SER A 302 5.70 -25.27 -6.74
CA SER A 302 4.43 -25.99 -6.68
C SER A 302 3.84 -26.24 -8.07
N TRP A 303 3.92 -25.25 -8.95
CA TRP A 303 3.51 -25.37 -10.36
C TRP A 303 4.36 -26.41 -11.09
N ARG A 304 5.69 -26.38 -10.95
CA ARG A 304 6.61 -27.35 -11.56
C ARG A 304 6.31 -28.79 -11.12
N ALA A 305 5.84 -28.99 -9.89
CA ALA A 305 5.46 -30.31 -9.37
C ALA A 305 4.25 -30.94 -10.07
N VAL A 306 3.44 -30.15 -10.78
CA VAL A 306 2.24 -30.64 -11.49
C VAL A 306 2.22 -30.31 -12.97
N ALA A 307 3.14 -29.47 -13.44
CA ALA A 307 3.21 -29.04 -14.82
C ALA A 307 3.56 -30.19 -15.78
N PRO A 308 2.91 -30.26 -16.96
CA PRO A 308 3.34 -31.12 -18.03
C PRO A 308 4.79 -30.82 -18.43
N LYS A 309 5.56 -31.86 -18.78
CA LYS A 309 6.99 -31.74 -19.17
C LYS A 309 7.25 -30.70 -20.26
N LYS A 310 6.28 -30.50 -21.17
CA LYS A 310 6.37 -29.50 -22.25
C LYS A 310 6.46 -28.08 -21.69
N LEU A 311 5.67 -27.77 -20.65
CA LEU A 311 5.67 -26.43 -20.04
C LEU A 311 6.91 -26.19 -19.19
N THR A 312 7.35 -27.19 -18.43
CA THR A 312 8.59 -27.05 -17.64
C THR A 312 9.80 -26.83 -18.55
N ALA A 313 9.89 -27.54 -19.67
CA ALA A 313 10.97 -27.37 -20.64
C ALA A 313 10.99 -25.98 -21.31
N LEU A 314 9.83 -25.36 -21.53
CA LEU A 314 9.74 -23.98 -22.04
C LEU A 314 10.26 -22.98 -21.01
N MET A 315 9.94 -23.18 -19.73
CA MET A 315 10.40 -22.31 -18.65
C MET A 315 11.91 -22.45 -18.40
N ASP A 316 12.43 -23.68 -18.40
CA ASP A 316 13.87 -23.95 -18.28
C ASP A 316 14.68 -23.31 -19.42
N ALA A 317 14.11 -23.29 -20.64
CA ALA A 317 14.72 -22.62 -21.77
C ALA A 317 14.73 -21.10 -21.60
N ALA A 318 13.68 -20.51 -21.01
CA ALA A 318 13.61 -19.08 -20.74
C ALA A 318 14.58 -18.64 -19.63
N ASP A 319 14.75 -19.45 -18.59
CA ASP A 319 15.67 -19.19 -17.47
C ASP A 319 17.16 -19.26 -17.86
N ALA A 320 17.48 -19.85 -19.03
CA ALA A 320 18.84 -20.04 -19.53
C ALA A 320 19.39 -18.88 -20.39
N PHE A 321 18.58 -17.83 -20.63
CA PHE A 321 18.94 -16.63 -21.40
C PHE A 321 18.89 -15.37 -20.55
#